data_AF-A0A238YG61-F1
#
_entry.id   AF-A0A238YG61-F1
#
_cell.length_a   1.000
_cell.length_b   1.000
_cell.length_c   1.000
_cell.angle_alpha   90.00
_cell.angle_beta   90.00
_cell.angle_gamma   90.00
#
_symmetry.space_group_name_H-M   'P 1'
#
loop_
_entity.id
_entity.type
_entity.pdbx_description
1 polymer ?
#
loop_
_entity_poly.entity_id
_entity_poly.type
_entity_poly.pdbx_seq_one_letter_code
_entity_poly.pdbx_strand_id
1 'polypeptide(L)' 'MKIFTSILVLLALALIVFNITLLDFKNPFQGDSVVAFIGIAASFCAVLILLIFRISKRIEEKTNGR' A
#
# COMPACT_ATOMS: atom_id res chain seq x y z
N MET A 1 14.15 -3.43 -13.06
CA MET A 1 13.27 -4.37 -12.29
C MET A 1 11.79 -3.96 -12.34
N LYS A 2 11.05 -4.32 -13.40
CA LYS A 2 9.60 -4.06 -13.54
C LYS A 2 8.76 -5.06 -12.72
N ILE A 3 9.20 -6.32 -12.64
CA ILE A 3 8.54 -7.38 -11.86
C ILE A 3 8.39 -7.01 -10.39
N PHE A 4 9.47 -6.54 -9.74
CA PHE A 4 9.45 -6.25 -8.30
C PHE A 4 8.39 -5.22 -7.92
N THR A 5 8.36 -4.09 -8.64
CA THR A 5 7.35 -3.05 -8.45
C THR A 5 5.94 -3.54 -8.76
N SER A 6 5.78 -4.41 -9.77
CA SER A 6 4.47 -4.99 -10.10
C SER A 6 3.93 -5.91 -9.00
N ILE A 7 4.79 -6.75 -8.41
CA ILE A 7 4.44 -7.64 -7.28
C ILE A 7 4.06 -6.80 -6.06
N LEU A 8 4.84 -5.76 -5.77
CA LEU A 8 4.60 -4.83 -4.67
C LEU A 8 3.25 -4.09 -4.80
N VAL A 9 2.89 -3.67 -6.02
CA VAL A 9 1.57 -3.06 -6.29
C VAL A 9 0.44 -4.07 -6.11
N LEU A 10 0.64 -5.32 -6.55
CA LEU A 10 -0.34 -6.39 -6.37
C LEU A 10 -0.57 -6.69 -4.87
N LEU A 11 0.51 -6.72 -4.08
CA LEU A 11 0.44 -6.96 -2.64
C LEU A 11 -0.27 -5.82 -1.90
N ALA A 12 -0.02 -4.57 -2.29
CA ALA A 12 -0.72 -3.42 -1.73
C ALA A 12 -2.24 -3.45 -2.04
N LEU A 13 -2.62 -3.85 -3.26
CA LEU A 13 -4.03 -4.06 -3.63
C LEU A 13 -4.69 -5.14 -2.77
N ALA A 14 -4.03 -6.28 -2.56
CA ALA A 14 -4.53 -7.35 -1.72
C ALA A 14 -4.73 -6.91 -0.25
N LEU A 15 -3.78 -6.13 0.29
CA LEU A 15 -3.87 -5.56 1.63
C LEU A 15 -5.02 -4.57 1.78
N ILE A 16 -5.28 -3.73 0.76
CA ILE A 16 -6.43 -2.81 0.78
C ILE A 16 -7.74 -3.61 0.85
N VAL A 17 -7.89 -4.62 0.00
CA VAL A 17 -9.10 -5.48 -0.03
C VAL A 17 -9.30 -6.18 1.31
N PHE A 18 -8.23 -6.75 1.89
CA PHE A 18 -8.31 -7.42 3.19
C PHE A 18 -8.74 -6.48 4.31
N ASN A 19 -8.21 -5.25 4.34
CA ASN A 19 -8.60 -4.26 5.35
C ASN A 19 -10.03 -3.75 5.17
N ILE A 20 -10.56 -3.69 3.93
CA ILE A 20 -11.98 -3.38 3.68
C ILE A 20 -12.88 -4.52 4.18
N THR A 21 -12.48 -5.78 4.03
CA THR A 21 -13.29 -6.92 4.50
C THR A 21 -13.39 -7.03 6.03
N LEU A 22 -12.43 -6.46 6.77
CA LEU A 22 -12.45 -6.40 8.24
C LEU A 22 -13.16 -5.16 8.79
N LEU A 23 -13.59 -4.22 7.94
CA LEU A 23 -14.20 -2.97 8.36
C LEU A 23 -15.67 -3.19 8.73
N ASP A 24 -15.95 -3.35 10.02
CA ASP A 24 -17.32 -3.40 10.54
C ASP A 24 -17.86 -1.97 10.77
N PHE A 25 -18.54 -1.44 9.75
CA PHE A 25 -19.15 -0.10 9.77
C PHE A 25 -20.21 0.10 10.85
N LYS A 26 -20.68 -0.98 11.50
CA LYS A 26 -21.74 -0.91 12.52
C LYS A 26 -21.21 -0.56 13.91
N ASN A 27 -19.93 -0.85 14.18
CA ASN A 27 -19.27 -0.51 15.44
C ASN A 27 -17.81 -0.07 15.20
N PRO A 28 -17.57 1.17 14.71
CA PRO A 28 -16.23 1.60 14.28
C PRO A 28 -15.18 1.67 15.40
N PHE A 29 -15.58 1.63 16.67
CA PHE A 29 -14.68 1.76 17.83
C PHE A 29 -14.60 0.51 18.72
N GLN A 30 -15.16 -0.63 18.30
CA GLN A 30 -15.09 -1.89 19.04
C GLN A 30 -14.42 -2.99 18.22
N GLY A 31 -13.52 -3.73 18.86
CA GLY A 31 -12.89 -4.92 18.31
C GLY A 31 -12.19 -4.67 16.96
N ASP A 32 -12.62 -5.41 15.95
CA ASP A 32 -12.01 -5.47 14.61
C ASP A 32 -11.99 -4.12 13.87
N SER A 33 -12.86 -3.17 14.22
CA SER A 33 -12.91 -1.87 13.56
C SER A 33 -11.71 -0.97 13.85
N VAL A 34 -11.08 -1.09 15.03
CA VAL A 34 -9.81 -0.38 15.33
C VAL A 34 -8.70 -0.94 14.45
N VAL A 35 -8.68 -2.26 14.26
CA VAL A 35 -7.75 -2.93 13.35
C VAL A 35 -8.00 -2.49 11.92
N ALA A 36 -9.25 -2.36 11.49
CA ALA A 36 -9.59 -1.85 10.16
C ALA A 36 -9.12 -0.39 9.96
N PHE A 37 -9.24 0.46 10.98
CA PHE A 37 -8.72 1.84 10.93
C PHE A 37 -7.20 1.89 10.78
N ILE A 38 -6.47 1.10 11.58
CA ILE A 38 -5.01 0.96 11.46
C ILE A 38 -4.65 0.37 10.10
N GLY A 39 -5.46 -0.55 9.60
CA GLY A 39 -5.38 -1.15 8.28
C GLY A 39 -5.47 -0.15 7.14
N ILE A 40 -6.42 0.78 7.21
CA ILE A 40 -6.57 1.88 6.25
C ILE A 40 -5.34 2.80 6.32
N ALA A 41 -4.88 3.16 7.52
CA ALA A 41 -3.68 4.00 7.67
C ALA A 41 -2.41 3.30 7.15
N ALA A 42 -2.24 2.01 7.44
CA ALA A 42 -1.12 1.20 7.00
C ALA A 42 -1.12 0.99 5.48
N SER A 43 -2.29 0.71 4.89
CA SER A 43 -2.42 0.57 3.43
C SER A 43 -2.18 1.90 2.70
N PHE A 44 -2.64 3.02 3.26
CA PHE A 44 -2.29 4.35 2.75
C PHE A 44 -0.78 4.61 2.80
N CYS A 45 -0.14 4.27 3.92
CA CYS A 45 1.31 4.38 4.07
C CYS A 45 2.07 3.50 3.05
N ALA A 46 1.59 2.27 2.82
CA ALA A 46 2.16 1.37 1.82
C ALA A 46 2.08 1.97 0.40
N VAL A 47 0.96 2.59 0.04
CA VAL A 47 0.82 3.28 -1.26
C VAL A 47 1.84 4.41 -1.40
N LEU A 48 2.07 5.21 -0.34
CA LEU A 48 3.08 6.28 -0.35
C LEU A 48 4.49 5.73 -0.56
N ILE A 49 4.88 4.67 0.16
CA ILE A 49 6.20 4.04 0.01
C ILE A 49 6.40 3.53 -1.42
N LEU A 50 5.37 2.92 -2.03
CA LEU A 50 5.42 2.48 -3.42
C LEU A 50 5.56 3.63 -4.41
N LEU A 51 4.90 4.75 -4.15
CA LEU A 51 5.00 5.94 -4.98
C LEU A 51 6.42 6.50 -4.95
N ILE A 52 7.00 6.64 -3.75
CA ILE A 52 8.39 7.07 -3.55
C ILE A 52 9.34 6.11 -4.28
N PHE A 53 9.15 4.79 -4.10
CA PHE A 53 9.97 3.78 -4.77
C PHE A 53 9.92 3.89 -6.30
N ARG A 54 8.73 4.13 -6.88
CA ARG A 54 8.59 4.38 -8.32
C ARG A 54 9.35 5.63 -8.76
N ILE A 55 9.29 6.71 -7.98
CA ILE A 55 10.00 7.95 -8.28
C ILE A 55 11.52 7.74 -8.20
N SER A 56 12.02 7.13 -7.12
CA SER A 56 13.44 6.79 -6.97
C SER A 56 13.96 5.98 -8.16
N LYS A 57 13.18 5.02 -8.64
CA LYS A 57 13.54 4.26 -9.83
C LYS A 57 13.52 5.04 -11.12
N ARG A 58 12.55 5.94 -11.31
CA ARG A 58 12.51 6.81 -12.47
C ARG A 58 13.74 7.73 -12.51
N ILE A 59 14.24 8.14 -11.34
CA ILE A 59 15.48 8.90 -11.20
C ILE A 59 16.69 8.01 -11.53
N GLU A 60 16.76 6.78 -10.98
CA GLU A 60 17.80 5.80 -11.30
C GLU A 60 17.91 5.54 -12.81
N GLU A 61 16.78 5.30 -13.49
CA GLU A 61 16.74 5.08 -14.94
C GLU A 61 17.18 6.32 -15.74
N LYS A 62 16.91 7.54 -15.26
CA LYS A 62 17.39 8.78 -15.89
C LYS A 62 18.88 9.04 -15.65
N THR A 63 19.39 8.66 -14.47
CA THR A 63 20.78 8.90 -14.07
C THR A 63 21.73 7.86 -14.68
N ASN A 64 21.29 6.61 -14.84
CA ASN A 64 22.09 5.51 -15.39
C ASN A 64 22.10 5.47 -16.95
N GLY A 65 21.59 6.52 -17.60
CA GLY A 65 21.65 6.71 -19.06
C GLY A 65 22.91 7.45 -19.54
N ARG A 66 24.03 7.34 -18.80
CA ARG A 66 25.37 7.75 -19.20
C ARG A 66 26.30 6.55 -19.19
#